data_AF-A0A0C2JHP1-F1
#
_entry.id   AF-A0A0C2JHP1-F1
#
_cell.length_a   1.000
_cell.length_b   1.000
_cell.length_c   1.000
_cell.angle_alpha   90.00
_cell.angle_beta   90.00
_cell.angle_gamma   90.00
#
_symmetry.space_group_name_H-M   'P 1'
#
loop_
_entity.id
_entity.type
_entity.pdbx_description
1 polymer ?
#
loop_
_entity_poly.entity_id
_entity_poly.type
_entity_poly.pdbx_seq_one_letter_code
_entity_poly.pdbx_strand_id
1 'polypeptide(L)'
;MQLLDMSNNFSEIFNVRAIGKNIFVTHSSALIKYDRPIFEHGNMKRYSSSNSIIFDYETKGSIHVNLPDLFPIKFVDQFIDIHGQFYIVATDFMQHTCLFTSSDRSSYFVSVTCDLAKRTFYNCPILIHPNLPGVIFANINHHSEETHTHISTNDGLTFQQIKIDNRKSVCVDGFCDTLMNLPCEYISTDHFVKEWFITISEHHNLGYDEHIVSYNGGKTFKVFPHSEMDIKSINGGGITVGFAIISCKIIYSFDEGKTYYNLTISDKPEIIYKAMTIGKNENERIFIYGRDRDATSLFVTHIDFTYMFKRPCDKTDYTPWTLSRSRGTCFQGQEVFYWKKKINSMCIDTHAASMNFTKPCPCYIEDFQW
;
A
#
# COMPACT_ATOMS: atom_id res chain seq x y z
N MET A 1 10.47 10.97 -28.64
CA MET A 1 9.99 9.73 -28.01
C MET A 1 8.83 9.23 -28.85
N GLN A 2 8.94 8.00 -29.31
CA GLN A 2 7.90 7.34 -30.09
C GLN A 2 7.40 6.16 -29.27
N LEU A 3 6.09 6.05 -29.10
CA LEU A 3 5.42 4.92 -28.48
C LEU A 3 4.75 4.11 -29.61
N LEU A 4 5.07 2.82 -29.68
CA LEU A 4 4.63 1.91 -30.73
C LEU A 4 3.84 0.76 -30.11
N ASP A 5 2.71 0.40 -30.71
CA ASP A 5 1.95 -0.80 -30.33
C ASP A 5 2.59 -2.04 -30.99
N MET A 6 3.34 -2.81 -30.20
CA MET A 6 3.96 -4.06 -30.70
C MET A 6 2.92 -5.11 -31.11
N SER A 7 1.71 -5.09 -30.52
CA SER A 7 0.64 -6.03 -30.86
C SER A 7 -0.03 -5.70 -32.21
N ASN A 8 0.16 -4.48 -32.71
CA ASN A 8 -0.45 -3.97 -33.93
C ASN A 8 0.62 -3.55 -34.96
N ASN A 9 1.55 -4.45 -35.26
CA ASN A 9 2.60 -4.25 -36.28
C ASN A 9 3.39 -2.95 -36.10
N PHE A 10 3.72 -2.61 -34.85
CA PHE A 10 4.43 -1.36 -34.50
C PHE A 10 3.69 -0.10 -34.95
N SER A 11 2.34 -0.11 -34.96
CA SER A 11 1.56 1.08 -35.25
C SER A 11 1.92 2.19 -34.27
N GLU A 12 2.14 3.40 -34.79
CA GLU A 12 2.48 4.55 -33.97
C GLU A 12 1.28 4.96 -33.11
N ILE A 13 1.43 4.84 -31.79
CA ILE A 13 0.46 5.34 -30.81
C ILE A 13 0.68 6.83 -30.61
N PHE A 14 1.94 7.23 -30.47
CA PHE A 14 2.30 8.59 -30.09
C PHE A 14 3.73 8.91 -30.52
N ASN A 15 3.93 10.08 -31.10
CA ASN A 15 5.25 10.58 -31.47
C ASN A 15 5.38 12.05 -31.09
N VAL A 16 6.08 12.30 -29.99
CA VAL A 16 6.36 13.66 -29.52
C VAL A 16 7.80 13.81 -29.11
N ARG A 17 8.25 15.06 -29.13
CA ARG A 17 9.53 15.43 -28.57
C ARG A 17 9.43 15.52 -27.05
N ALA A 18 9.40 14.37 -26.38
CA ALA A 18 9.57 14.31 -24.93
C ALA A 18 11.01 14.72 -24.58
N ILE A 19 11.17 15.83 -23.87
CA ILE A 19 12.44 16.26 -23.29
C ILE A 19 12.34 15.91 -21.81
N GLY A 20 13.12 14.91 -21.37
CA GLY A 20 13.07 14.39 -19.99
C GLY A 20 12.32 13.05 -19.87
N LYS A 21 12.81 12.18 -18.97
CA LYS A 21 12.41 10.77 -18.82
C LYS A 21 11.33 10.57 -17.74
N ASN A 22 10.21 11.27 -17.80
CA ASN A 22 9.15 11.09 -16.79
C ASN A 22 7.99 10.27 -17.37
N ILE A 23 8.21 8.96 -17.41
CA ILE A 23 7.18 7.97 -17.75
C ILE A 23 6.89 7.18 -16.48
N PHE A 24 5.62 7.05 -16.12
CA PHE A 24 5.15 6.21 -15.03
C PHE A 24 4.33 5.09 -15.63
N VAL A 25 4.68 3.86 -15.32
CA VAL A 25 4.06 2.67 -15.90
C VAL A 25 3.35 1.92 -14.78
N THR A 26 2.10 1.55 -15.03
CA THR A 26 1.29 0.65 -14.20
C THR A 26 1.04 -0.64 -14.99
N HIS A 27 0.27 -1.56 -14.41
CA HIS A 27 -0.10 -2.79 -15.11
C HIS A 27 -1.01 -2.55 -16.32
N SER A 28 -1.86 -1.51 -16.28
CA SER A 28 -2.94 -1.25 -17.24
C SER A 28 -2.80 0.08 -17.99
N SER A 29 -1.84 0.92 -17.62
CA SER A 29 -1.66 2.24 -18.25
C SER A 29 -0.26 2.81 -18.08
N ALA A 30 0.06 3.84 -18.86
CA ALA A 30 1.26 4.65 -18.65
C ALA A 30 0.95 6.15 -18.72
N LEU A 31 1.43 6.90 -17.73
CA LEU A 31 1.43 8.35 -17.75
C LEU A 31 2.75 8.85 -18.35
N ILE A 32 2.64 9.72 -19.36
CA ILE A 32 3.76 10.28 -20.09
C ILE A 32 3.67 11.80 -20.01
N LYS A 33 4.70 12.42 -19.43
CA LYS A 33 4.90 13.87 -19.49
C LYS A 33 5.68 14.24 -20.74
N TYR A 34 5.25 15.28 -21.46
CA TYR A 34 5.90 15.71 -22.69
C TYR A 34 5.83 17.22 -22.91
N ASP A 35 6.78 17.70 -23.70
CA ASP A 35 6.86 19.09 -24.11
C ASP A 35 6.14 19.30 -25.44
N ARG A 36 5.24 20.29 -25.50
CA ARG A 36 4.54 20.67 -26.73
C ARG A 36 5.03 22.05 -27.20
N PRO A 37 5.40 22.24 -28.47
CA PRO A 37 5.76 23.57 -28.96
C PRO A 37 4.54 24.50 -28.90
N ILE A 38 4.69 25.64 -28.21
CA ILE A 38 3.68 26.72 -28.14
C ILE A 38 3.91 27.73 -29.26
N PHE A 39 5.18 27.95 -29.63
CA PHE A 39 5.57 28.95 -30.61
C PHE A 39 6.80 28.50 -31.38
N GLU A 40 6.74 28.55 -32.71
CA GLU A 40 7.87 28.32 -33.61
C GLU A 40 8.02 29.52 -34.54
N HIS A 41 9.13 30.26 -34.43
CA HIS A 41 9.48 31.32 -35.37
C HIS A 41 10.98 31.24 -35.71
N GLY A 42 11.28 30.89 -36.96
CA GLY A 42 12.65 30.61 -37.39
C GLY A 42 13.28 29.48 -36.56
N ASN A 43 14.47 29.73 -35.99
CA ASN A 43 15.18 28.78 -35.12
C ASN A 43 14.74 28.84 -33.64
N MET A 44 13.87 29.77 -33.25
CA MET A 44 13.36 29.85 -31.87
C MET A 44 12.10 29.00 -31.70
N LYS A 45 12.18 28.00 -30.81
CA LYS A 45 11.05 27.16 -30.38
C LYS A 45 10.81 27.36 -28.89
N ARG A 46 9.59 27.74 -28.52
CA ARG A 46 9.15 27.81 -27.11
C ARG A 46 8.22 26.64 -26.83
N TYR A 47 8.48 25.88 -25.77
CA TYR A 47 7.72 24.68 -25.42
C TYR A 47 6.90 24.91 -24.13
N SER A 48 5.72 24.30 -24.06
CA SER A 48 4.92 24.09 -22.85
C SER A 48 5.39 22.79 -22.21
N SER A 49 5.86 22.86 -20.97
CA SER A 49 6.43 21.73 -20.23
C SER A 49 5.47 21.10 -19.22
N SER A 50 4.17 21.38 -19.34
CA SER A 50 3.14 20.91 -18.40
C SER A 50 2.14 19.92 -19.01
N ASN A 51 2.41 19.40 -20.21
CA ASN A 51 1.50 18.46 -20.86
C ASN A 51 1.75 17.04 -20.38
N SER A 52 0.67 16.34 -20.05
CA SER A 52 0.69 14.94 -19.67
C SER A 52 -0.43 14.20 -20.39
N ILE A 53 -0.15 12.98 -20.81
CA ILE A 53 -1.15 12.05 -21.35
C ILE A 53 -1.05 10.72 -20.62
N ILE A 54 -2.19 10.06 -20.46
CA ILE A 54 -2.27 8.66 -20.03
C ILE A 54 -2.55 7.83 -21.28
N PHE A 55 -1.77 6.79 -21.51
CA PHE A 55 -2.08 5.76 -22.48
C PHE A 55 -2.66 4.56 -21.74
N ASP A 56 -3.91 4.22 -22.05
CA ASP A 56 -4.64 3.12 -21.45
C ASP A 56 -4.50 1.87 -22.33
N TYR A 57 -3.97 0.79 -21.75
CA TYR A 57 -3.61 -0.42 -22.50
C TYR A 57 -4.84 -1.23 -22.93
N GLU A 58 -5.92 -1.17 -22.16
CA GLU A 58 -7.14 -1.95 -22.42
C GLU A 58 -7.91 -1.34 -23.59
N THR A 59 -8.12 -0.04 -23.57
CA THR A 59 -8.84 0.71 -24.60
C THR A 59 -7.96 1.09 -25.80
N LYS A 60 -6.64 1.00 -25.65
CA LYS A 60 -5.63 1.51 -26.60
C LYS A 60 -5.80 3.00 -26.92
N GLY A 61 -6.44 3.74 -26.01
CA GLY A 61 -6.71 5.16 -26.14
C GLY A 61 -5.68 6.03 -25.43
N SER A 62 -5.56 7.29 -25.87
CA SER A 62 -4.82 8.33 -25.16
C SER A 62 -5.76 9.33 -24.51
N ILE A 63 -5.49 9.66 -23.26
CA ILE A 63 -6.30 10.54 -22.41
C ILE A 63 -5.41 11.71 -22.01
N HIS A 64 -5.84 12.93 -22.34
CA HIS A 64 -5.16 14.13 -21.88
C HIS A 64 -5.42 14.37 -20.39
N VAL A 65 -4.40 14.72 -19.62
CA VAL A 65 -4.57 15.02 -18.19
C VAL A 65 -4.87 16.51 -18.02
N ASN A 66 -6.09 16.83 -17.60
CA ASN A 66 -6.51 18.18 -17.24
C ASN A 66 -6.75 18.25 -15.72
N LEU A 67 -5.85 18.92 -15.00
CA LEU A 67 -5.97 19.16 -13.56
C LEU A 67 -6.78 20.44 -13.26
N PRO A 68 -7.44 20.54 -12.09
CA PRO A 68 -8.12 21.77 -11.65
C PRO A 68 -7.18 22.98 -11.63
N ASP A 69 -7.74 24.18 -11.84
CA ASP A 69 -7.04 25.47 -11.85
C ASP A 69 -5.82 25.59 -12.80
N LEU A 70 -5.69 24.69 -13.79
CA LEU A 70 -4.48 24.57 -14.61
C LEU A 70 -3.22 24.48 -13.74
N PHE A 71 -3.26 23.66 -12.68
CA PHE A 71 -2.13 23.38 -11.78
C PHE A 71 -0.85 23.12 -12.59
N PRO A 72 0.14 24.05 -12.60
CA PRO A 72 1.26 23.97 -13.53
C PRO A 72 2.25 22.93 -13.04
N ILE A 73 2.06 21.69 -13.49
CA ILE A 73 2.83 20.53 -13.05
C ILE A 73 4.32 20.76 -13.34
N LYS A 74 5.11 20.92 -12.27
CA LYS A 74 6.57 20.91 -12.35
C LYS A 74 7.07 19.47 -12.38
N PHE A 75 6.59 18.65 -11.45
CA PHE A 75 6.92 17.23 -11.35
C PHE A 75 5.66 16.40 -11.11
N VAL A 76 5.66 15.18 -11.65
CA VAL A 76 4.73 14.14 -11.21
C VAL A 76 5.51 13.29 -10.22
N ASP A 77 4.97 13.12 -9.02
CA ASP A 77 5.61 12.34 -7.97
C ASP A 77 5.16 10.89 -8.02
N GLN A 78 3.88 10.64 -8.31
CA GLN A 78 3.29 9.30 -8.41
C GLN A 78 2.18 9.25 -9.45
N PHE A 79 2.01 8.07 -10.06
CA PHE A 79 0.85 7.72 -10.88
C PHE A 79 0.40 6.31 -10.50
N ILE A 80 -0.89 6.17 -10.20
CA ILE A 80 -1.49 4.91 -9.75
C ILE A 80 -2.75 4.67 -10.57
N ASP A 81 -2.92 3.45 -11.07
CA ASP A 81 -4.11 2.99 -11.79
C ASP A 81 -4.61 1.74 -11.08
N ILE A 82 -5.68 1.88 -10.29
CA ILE A 82 -6.25 0.80 -9.49
C ILE A 82 -7.71 1.09 -9.16
N HIS A 83 -8.50 0.05 -8.91
CA HIS A 83 -9.93 0.14 -8.59
C HIS A 83 -10.76 0.90 -9.64
N GLY A 84 -10.32 0.86 -10.90
CA GLY A 84 -10.98 1.56 -12.00
C GLY A 84 -10.75 3.08 -12.01
N GLN A 85 -9.83 3.62 -11.21
CA GLN A 85 -9.57 5.06 -11.11
C GLN A 85 -8.10 5.38 -11.38
N PHE A 86 -7.85 6.58 -11.93
CA PHE A 86 -6.50 7.12 -12.04
C PHE A 86 -6.21 8.07 -10.89
N TYR A 87 -5.07 7.90 -10.24
CA TYR A 87 -4.56 8.83 -9.23
C TYR A 87 -3.23 9.41 -9.69
N ILE A 88 -3.08 10.72 -9.55
CA ILE A 88 -1.84 11.44 -9.85
C ILE A 88 -1.45 12.25 -8.62
N VAL A 89 -0.24 12.04 -8.12
CA VAL A 89 0.39 12.99 -7.20
C VAL A 89 1.31 13.88 -8.02
N ALA A 90 1.08 15.19 -7.95
CA ALA A 90 1.86 16.17 -8.69
C ALA A 90 2.29 17.33 -7.81
N THR A 91 3.46 17.89 -8.12
CA THR A 91 4.04 19.06 -7.46
C THR A 91 4.14 20.22 -8.45
N ASP A 92 3.69 21.41 -8.04
CA ASP A 92 3.76 22.64 -8.85
C ASP A 92 5.12 23.37 -8.71
N PHE A 93 5.22 24.55 -9.33
CA PHE A 93 6.40 25.41 -9.23
C PHE A 93 6.57 26.09 -7.87
N MET A 94 5.49 26.20 -7.09
CA MET A 94 5.47 26.77 -5.75
C MET A 94 5.76 25.72 -4.67
N GLN A 95 6.03 24.46 -5.05
CA GLN A 95 6.30 23.32 -4.17
C GLN A 95 5.07 22.81 -3.41
N HIS A 96 3.86 23.10 -3.89
CA HIS A 96 2.65 22.45 -3.39
C HIS A 96 2.54 21.07 -4.02
N THR A 97 2.35 20.04 -3.21
CA THR A 97 2.16 18.65 -3.65
C THR A 97 0.72 18.25 -3.37
N CYS A 98 0.00 17.83 -4.41
CA CYS A 98 -1.42 17.48 -4.33
C CYS A 98 -1.71 16.14 -4.98
N LEU A 99 -2.72 15.44 -4.45
CA LEU A 99 -3.33 14.25 -5.02
C LEU A 99 -4.53 14.66 -5.86
N PHE A 100 -4.59 14.12 -7.07
CA PHE A 100 -5.70 14.26 -8.00
C PHE A 100 -6.23 12.89 -8.39
N THR A 101 -7.55 12.78 -8.62
CA THR A 101 -8.17 11.54 -9.10
C THR A 101 -9.04 11.79 -10.32
N SER A 102 -9.11 10.81 -11.22
CA SER A 102 -10.12 10.70 -12.27
C SER A 102 -10.82 9.36 -12.10
N SER A 103 -12.03 9.43 -11.54
CA SER A 103 -12.79 8.26 -11.14
C SER A 103 -13.57 7.60 -12.27
N ASP A 104 -13.93 8.38 -13.29
CA ASP A 104 -14.56 7.95 -14.53
C ASP A 104 -13.55 7.63 -15.64
N ARG A 105 -12.24 7.69 -15.31
CA ARG A 105 -11.12 7.54 -16.25
C ARG A 105 -11.19 8.53 -17.43
N SER A 106 -11.75 9.71 -17.22
CA SER A 106 -11.81 10.77 -18.23
C SER A 106 -10.54 11.63 -18.26
N SER A 107 -10.54 12.65 -19.14
CA SER A 107 -9.47 13.65 -19.18
C SER A 107 -9.48 14.62 -18.00
N TYR A 108 -10.55 14.65 -17.20
CA TYR A 108 -10.72 15.62 -16.13
C TYR A 108 -10.43 14.98 -14.79
N PHE A 109 -9.55 15.63 -14.04
CA PHE A 109 -9.18 15.21 -12.70
C PHE A 109 -9.74 16.20 -11.69
N VAL A 110 -10.10 15.68 -10.51
CA VAL A 110 -10.48 16.49 -9.35
C VAL A 110 -9.36 16.45 -8.31
N SER A 111 -9.15 17.56 -7.61
CA SER A 111 -8.22 17.60 -6.48
C SER A 111 -8.83 16.81 -5.33
N VAL A 112 -8.06 15.97 -4.66
CA VAL A 112 -8.50 15.19 -3.49
C VAL A 112 -8.00 15.82 -2.21
N THR A 113 -6.69 16.06 -2.14
CA THR A 113 -6.04 16.74 -1.02
C THR A 113 -4.71 17.33 -1.48
N CYS A 114 -4.28 18.40 -0.81
CA CYS A 114 -2.99 19.05 -1.01
C CYS A 114 -2.12 18.94 0.24
N ASP A 115 -1.01 19.68 0.26
CA ASP A 115 -0.04 19.72 1.36
C ASP A 115 0.57 18.35 1.70
N LEU A 116 0.71 17.50 0.69
CA LEU A 116 1.29 16.17 0.87
C LEU A 116 2.79 16.25 1.15
N ALA A 117 3.29 15.27 1.92
CA ALA A 117 4.71 15.05 2.11
C ALA A 117 5.42 14.83 0.76
N LYS A 118 6.65 15.31 0.65
CA LYS A 118 7.43 15.13 -0.58
C LYS A 118 7.85 13.68 -0.74
N ARG A 119 7.84 13.20 -1.99
CA ARG A 119 8.36 11.87 -2.33
C ARG A 119 9.87 11.79 -2.07
N THR A 120 10.28 10.71 -1.43
CA THR A 120 11.69 10.29 -1.35
C THR A 120 11.88 9.01 -2.18
N PHE A 121 13.08 8.43 -2.15
CA PHE A 121 13.35 7.21 -2.90
C PHE A 121 12.52 6.01 -2.39
N TYR A 122 12.29 5.93 -1.07
CA TYR A 122 11.58 4.80 -0.44
C TYR A 122 10.20 5.17 0.08
N ASN A 123 9.95 6.44 0.38
CA ASN A 123 8.69 6.90 0.97
C ASN A 123 7.89 7.72 -0.05
N CYS A 124 6.62 7.37 -0.17
CA CYS A 124 5.69 7.95 -1.11
C CYS A 124 4.65 8.81 -0.37
N PRO A 125 4.24 9.96 -0.93
CA PRO A 125 3.24 10.84 -0.33
C PRO A 125 1.93 10.14 0.07
N ILE A 126 1.53 9.15 -0.72
CA ILE A 126 0.31 8.37 -0.54
C ILE A 126 0.55 6.89 -0.82
N LEU A 127 -0.39 6.06 -0.37
CA LEU A 127 -0.52 4.63 -0.68
C LEU A 127 -2.00 4.28 -0.82
N ILE A 128 -2.40 3.73 -1.96
CA ILE A 128 -3.77 3.25 -2.19
C ILE A 128 -3.84 1.77 -1.81
N HIS A 129 -4.81 1.39 -0.97
CA HIS A 129 -4.95 0.01 -0.53
C HIS A 129 -5.29 -0.92 -1.71
N PRO A 130 -4.54 -1.99 -1.99
CA PRO A 130 -4.71 -2.79 -3.21
C PRO A 130 -6.03 -3.55 -3.27
N ASN A 131 -6.59 -3.95 -2.12
CA ASN A 131 -7.76 -4.82 -2.06
C ASN A 131 -9.05 -4.12 -1.57
N LEU A 132 -8.96 -2.84 -1.16
CA LEU A 132 -10.07 -2.10 -0.55
C LEU A 132 -10.26 -0.77 -1.29
N PRO A 133 -11.24 -0.69 -2.22
CA PRO A 133 -11.55 0.54 -2.93
C PRO A 133 -11.87 1.70 -1.98
N GLY A 134 -11.37 2.89 -2.32
CA GLY A 134 -11.55 4.13 -1.56
C GLY A 134 -10.78 4.23 -0.26
N VAL A 135 -9.88 3.28 0.03
CA VAL A 135 -8.94 3.37 1.16
C VAL A 135 -7.62 3.98 0.69
N ILE A 136 -7.30 5.16 1.23
CA ILE A 136 -6.12 5.95 0.86
C ILE A 136 -5.36 6.30 2.13
N PHE A 137 -4.08 5.95 2.20
CA PHE A 137 -3.16 6.45 3.20
C PHE A 137 -2.42 7.65 2.61
N ALA A 138 -2.29 8.74 3.37
CA ALA A 138 -1.63 9.96 2.92
C ALA A 138 -0.82 10.59 4.05
N ASN A 139 0.43 10.95 3.76
CA ASN A 139 1.27 11.76 4.64
C ASN A 139 0.99 13.24 4.34
N ILE A 140 0.33 13.94 5.27
CA ILE A 140 -0.15 15.32 5.08
C ILE A 140 0.62 16.25 6.04
N ASN A 141 1.09 17.38 5.51
CA ASN A 141 1.78 18.43 6.25
C ASN A 141 0.76 19.46 6.74
N HIS A 142 0.40 19.45 8.02
CA HIS A 142 -0.42 20.53 8.56
C HIS A 142 0.44 21.76 8.86
N HIS A 143 0.28 22.82 8.06
CA HIS A 143 0.70 24.21 8.30
C HIS A 143 1.80 24.43 9.37
N SER A 144 2.97 23.80 9.21
CA SER A 144 4.23 23.97 9.98
C SER A 144 4.43 23.24 11.31
N GLU A 145 3.53 22.37 11.81
CA GLU A 145 3.72 21.74 13.13
C GLU A 145 4.35 20.34 13.08
N GLU A 146 3.92 19.42 12.19
CA GLU A 146 4.58 18.14 11.91
C GLU A 146 3.80 17.37 10.81
N THR A 147 4.44 16.43 10.12
CA THR A 147 3.78 15.57 9.12
C THR A 147 3.21 14.33 9.81
N HIS A 148 1.93 14.02 9.54
CA HIS A 148 1.30 12.80 10.07
C HIS A 148 0.61 12.00 8.97
N THR A 149 0.49 10.69 9.19
CA THR A 149 -0.25 9.81 8.28
C THR A 149 -1.74 9.82 8.59
N HIS A 150 -2.52 9.99 7.54
CA HIS A 150 -3.97 9.98 7.56
C HIS A 150 -4.52 8.85 6.70
N ILE A 151 -5.71 8.38 7.03
CA ILE A 151 -6.48 7.40 6.26
C ILE A 151 -7.80 8.04 5.80
N SER A 152 -8.09 7.91 4.51
CA SER A 152 -9.43 8.03 3.97
C SER A 152 -10.02 6.65 3.78
N THR A 153 -11.32 6.51 4.03
CA THR A 153 -12.09 5.31 3.70
C THR A 153 -13.25 5.62 2.74
N ASN A 154 -13.22 6.76 2.06
CA ASN A 154 -14.30 7.22 1.18
C ASN A 154 -13.73 8.02 -0.01
N ASP A 155 -12.82 7.41 -0.78
CA ASP A 155 -12.24 8.00 -2.02
C ASP A 155 -11.55 9.37 -1.81
N GLY A 156 -11.13 9.67 -0.58
CA GLY A 156 -10.42 10.90 -0.23
C GLY A 156 -11.34 12.07 0.11
N LEU A 157 -12.66 11.85 0.21
CA LEU A 157 -13.60 12.88 0.66
C LEU A 157 -13.28 13.38 2.07
N THR A 158 -12.85 12.49 2.96
CA THR A 158 -12.46 12.84 4.32
C THR A 158 -11.24 12.04 4.75
N PHE A 159 -10.31 12.70 5.41
CA PHE A 159 -9.12 12.08 6.00
C PHE A 159 -9.19 12.11 7.52
N GLN A 160 -8.81 11.01 8.15
CA GLN A 160 -8.69 10.88 9.60
C GLN A 160 -7.25 10.54 9.95
N GLN A 161 -6.68 11.23 10.94
CA GLN A 161 -5.33 10.94 11.40
C GLN A 161 -5.26 9.55 12.01
N ILE A 162 -4.26 8.77 11.60
CA ILE A 162 -4.06 7.41 12.11
C ILE A 162 -3.41 7.48 13.48
N LYS A 163 -3.82 6.56 14.36
CA LYS A 163 -3.22 6.37 15.69
C LYS A 163 -2.64 4.97 15.82
N ILE A 164 -1.51 4.87 16.51
CA ILE A 164 -0.88 3.61 16.89
C ILE A 164 -1.25 3.29 18.33
N ASP A 165 -1.81 2.10 18.57
CA ASP A 165 -1.99 1.54 19.91
C ASP A 165 -0.62 1.13 20.45
N ASN A 166 -0.03 1.99 21.29
CA ASN A 166 1.23 1.79 21.97
C ASN A 166 1.05 2.06 23.47
N ARG A 167 0.49 1.07 24.18
CA ARG A 167 0.24 1.17 25.63
C ARG A 167 1.49 1.23 26.50
N LYS A 168 2.68 1.13 25.89
CA LYS A 168 3.98 1.17 26.58
C LYS A 168 4.64 2.54 26.52
N SER A 169 4.15 3.46 25.70
CA SER A 169 4.72 4.81 25.54
C SER A 169 3.93 5.87 26.35
N VAL A 170 4.48 7.08 26.41
CA VAL A 170 3.91 8.25 27.13
C VAL A 170 2.78 8.93 26.32
N CYS A 171 2.06 8.17 25.50
CA CYS A 171 1.02 8.71 24.63
C CYS A 171 -0.32 8.91 25.37
N VAL A 172 -1.12 9.88 24.93
CA VAL A 172 -2.44 10.16 25.50
C VAL A 172 -3.36 8.95 25.23
N ASP A 173 -3.93 8.39 26.29
CA ASP A 173 -4.77 7.18 26.26
C ASP A 173 -4.14 5.94 25.57
N GLY A 174 -2.80 5.90 25.46
CA GLY A 174 -2.07 4.83 24.80
C GLY A 174 -2.11 4.87 23.26
N PHE A 175 -2.56 5.96 22.66
CA PHE A 175 -2.63 6.16 21.21
C PHE A 175 -1.65 7.25 20.77
N CYS A 176 -0.69 6.90 19.92
CA CYS A 176 0.33 7.83 19.43
C CYS A 176 0.01 8.34 18.03
N ASP A 177 0.36 9.61 17.79
CA ASP A 177 0.50 10.14 16.44
C ASP A 177 1.68 9.49 15.74
N THR A 178 1.57 9.33 14.43
CA THR A 178 2.54 8.57 13.65
C THR A 178 2.78 9.18 12.29
N LEU A 179 4.01 8.98 11.80
CA LEU A 179 4.40 9.17 10.42
C LEU A 179 4.86 7.82 9.85
N MET A 180 4.06 7.24 8.98
CA MET A 180 4.33 5.97 8.33
C MET A 180 5.25 6.16 7.12
N ASN A 181 6.14 5.20 6.92
CA ASN A 181 6.90 5.02 5.69
C ASN A 181 5.99 4.30 4.68
N LEU A 182 5.23 5.08 3.89
CA LEU A 182 4.36 4.57 2.84
C LEU A 182 5.22 4.13 1.65
N PRO A 183 5.33 2.82 1.35
CA PRO A 183 6.23 2.35 0.30
C PRO A 183 5.73 2.75 -1.09
N CYS A 184 6.63 3.25 -1.93
CA CYS A 184 6.32 3.51 -3.35
C CYS A 184 6.12 2.23 -4.16
N GLU A 185 6.81 1.16 -3.78
CA GLU A 185 6.70 -0.17 -4.36
C GLU A 185 6.57 -1.17 -3.23
N TYR A 186 5.61 -2.09 -3.33
CA TYR A 186 5.37 -3.07 -2.28
C TYR A 186 5.03 -4.43 -2.87
N ILE A 187 5.30 -5.46 -2.07
CA ILE A 187 4.88 -6.83 -2.35
C ILE A 187 3.56 -7.04 -1.62
N SER A 188 2.47 -7.23 -2.36
CA SER A 188 1.12 -7.40 -1.80
C SER A 188 1.05 -8.56 -0.78
N THR A 189 1.77 -9.66 -1.01
CA THR A 189 1.83 -10.80 -0.09
C THR A 189 2.59 -10.53 1.22
N ASP A 190 3.30 -9.41 1.32
CA ASP A 190 4.04 -9.04 2.52
C ASP A 190 3.30 -7.90 3.26
N HIS A 191 2.78 -6.93 2.51
CA HIS A 191 2.17 -5.72 3.07
C HIS A 191 0.65 -5.81 3.21
N PHE A 192 -0.04 -6.59 2.36
CA PHE A 192 -1.50 -6.62 2.22
C PHE A 192 -2.03 -8.05 2.04
N VAL A 193 -1.65 -8.95 2.95
CA VAL A 193 -1.95 -10.40 2.88
C VAL A 193 -3.44 -10.69 2.74
N LYS A 194 -4.28 -9.89 3.40
CA LYS A 194 -5.74 -9.89 3.32
C LYS A 194 -6.25 -8.46 3.40
N GLU A 195 -7.53 -8.25 3.14
CA GLU A 195 -8.17 -6.93 3.11
C GLU A 195 -8.05 -6.17 4.43
N TRP A 196 -8.09 -6.86 5.57
CA TRP A 196 -7.95 -6.24 6.89
C TRP A 196 -6.51 -6.20 7.40
N PHE A 197 -5.58 -6.89 6.75
CA PHE A 197 -4.23 -7.10 7.26
C PHE A 197 -3.23 -6.20 6.53
N ILE A 198 -2.56 -5.33 7.27
CA ILE A 198 -1.59 -4.36 6.72
C ILE A 198 -0.30 -4.41 7.54
N THR A 199 0.84 -4.55 6.88
CA THR A 199 2.17 -4.39 7.49
C THR A 199 2.91 -3.26 6.81
N ILE A 200 3.31 -2.25 7.59
CA ILE A 200 4.07 -1.08 7.12
C ILE A 200 5.08 -0.73 8.22
N SER A 201 6.13 0.03 7.88
CA SER A 201 7.07 0.55 8.87
C SER A 201 6.74 2.00 9.24
N GLU A 202 6.92 2.34 10.51
CA GLU A 202 6.82 3.71 11.04
C GLU A 202 8.20 4.39 11.00
N HIS A 203 8.22 5.67 10.65
CA HIS A 203 9.41 6.49 10.76
C HIS A 203 9.69 6.80 12.22
N HIS A 204 10.83 6.35 12.73
CA HIS A 204 11.23 6.62 14.12
C HIS A 204 12.51 7.45 14.19
N ASN A 205 12.48 8.52 14.98
CA ASN A 205 13.58 9.50 15.11
C ASN A 205 14.91 8.90 15.64
N LEU A 206 14.90 7.69 16.21
CA LEU A 206 16.08 7.01 16.76
C LEU A 206 16.80 6.08 15.76
N GLY A 207 16.41 6.07 14.48
CA GLY A 207 17.21 5.48 13.40
C GLY A 207 16.92 4.01 13.04
N TYR A 208 15.92 3.39 13.67
CA TYR A 208 15.37 2.10 13.23
C TYR A 208 13.88 2.25 13.01
N ASP A 209 13.39 1.93 11.81
CA ASP A 209 11.97 1.91 11.54
C ASP A 209 11.32 0.76 12.32
N GLU A 210 10.29 1.08 13.12
CA GLU A 210 9.51 0.05 13.82
C GLU A 210 8.43 -0.48 12.87
N HIS A 211 8.25 -1.80 12.80
CA HIS A 211 7.19 -2.36 11.99
C HIS A 211 5.88 -2.36 12.76
N ILE A 212 4.84 -1.89 12.08
CA ILE A 212 3.49 -1.77 12.62
C ILE A 212 2.52 -2.64 11.80
N VAL A 213 1.55 -3.22 12.49
CA VAL A 213 0.56 -4.12 11.88
C VAL A 213 -0.84 -3.65 12.20
N SER A 214 -1.69 -3.60 11.17
CA SER A 214 -3.14 -3.44 11.31
C SER A 214 -3.82 -4.77 11.02
N TYR A 215 -4.85 -5.08 11.81
CA TYR A 215 -5.70 -6.26 11.64
C TYR A 215 -7.15 -5.88 11.30
N ASN A 216 -7.42 -4.61 10.99
CA ASN A 216 -8.75 -4.05 10.74
C ASN A 216 -8.82 -3.07 9.57
N GLY A 217 -7.97 -3.23 8.55
CA GLY A 217 -8.00 -2.44 7.32
C GLY A 217 -7.45 -1.02 7.46
N GLY A 218 -6.55 -0.80 8.43
CA GLY A 218 -5.83 0.46 8.60
C GLY A 218 -6.46 1.44 9.58
N LYS A 219 -7.53 1.04 10.27
CA LYS A 219 -8.18 1.92 11.26
C LYS A 219 -7.32 2.13 12.51
N THR A 220 -6.63 1.09 12.95
CA THR A 220 -5.69 1.16 14.08
C THR A 220 -4.49 0.28 13.78
N PHE A 221 -3.30 0.75 14.16
CA PHE A 221 -2.07 -0.01 14.04
C PHE A 221 -1.51 -0.35 15.41
N LYS A 222 -0.73 -1.42 15.48
CA LYS A 222 0.01 -1.83 16.68
C LYS A 222 1.47 -2.00 16.34
N VAL A 223 2.35 -1.60 17.25
CA VAL A 223 3.79 -1.91 17.15
C VAL A 223 3.99 -3.41 17.29
N PHE A 224 4.75 -4.01 16.38
CA PHE A 224 5.16 -5.40 16.51
C PHE A 224 6.48 -5.50 17.29
N PRO A 225 6.56 -6.29 18.37
CA PRO A 225 7.74 -6.34 19.21
C PRO A 225 8.92 -7.03 18.51
N HIS A 226 10.13 -6.48 18.71
CA HIS A 226 11.41 -7.05 18.25
C HIS A 226 11.47 -7.38 16.75
N SER A 227 10.79 -6.59 15.91
CA SER A 227 10.88 -6.66 14.45
C SER A 227 12.09 -5.86 13.95
N GLU A 228 13.31 -6.18 14.39
CA GLU A 228 14.52 -5.47 13.95
C GLU A 228 14.79 -5.63 12.45
N MET A 229 14.20 -6.66 11.84
CA MET A 229 14.40 -7.03 10.46
C MET A 229 13.15 -6.83 9.61
N ASP A 230 12.19 -7.73 9.77
CA ASP A 230 11.05 -7.89 8.88
C ASP A 230 9.94 -8.61 9.66
N ILE A 231 8.70 -8.41 9.21
CA ILE A 231 7.53 -9.14 9.69
C ILE A 231 7.02 -9.98 8.52
N LYS A 232 6.85 -11.28 8.77
CA LYS A 232 6.15 -12.17 7.85
C LYS A 232 4.82 -12.58 8.42
N SER A 233 3.88 -12.80 7.53
CA SER A 233 2.58 -13.32 7.86
C SER A 233 2.30 -14.56 7.03
N ILE A 234 1.65 -15.54 7.65
CA ILE A 234 1.23 -16.78 7.02
C ILE A 234 -0.20 -17.11 7.47
N ASN A 235 -0.74 -18.19 6.93
CA ASN A 235 -2.08 -18.69 7.20
C ASN A 235 -3.14 -17.61 6.93
N GLY A 236 -2.96 -16.88 5.82
CA GLY A 236 -3.85 -15.80 5.41
C GLY A 236 -3.94 -14.65 6.41
N GLY A 237 -2.85 -14.27 7.08
CA GLY A 237 -2.91 -13.20 8.11
C GLY A 237 -3.16 -13.73 9.53
N GLY A 238 -3.42 -15.03 9.69
CA GLY A 238 -3.73 -15.63 10.98
C GLY A 238 -2.52 -15.82 11.89
N ILE A 239 -1.30 -15.71 11.36
CA ILE A 239 -0.07 -15.84 12.12
C ILE A 239 0.88 -14.74 11.67
N THR A 240 1.31 -13.90 12.59
CA THR A 240 2.29 -12.85 12.35
C THR A 240 3.59 -13.22 13.06
N VAL A 241 4.72 -13.11 12.38
CA VAL A 241 6.03 -13.59 12.80
C VAL A 241 7.07 -12.49 12.57
N GLY A 242 7.79 -12.09 13.62
CA GLY A 242 8.91 -11.16 13.57
C GLY A 242 10.23 -11.86 13.85
N PHE A 243 11.30 -11.31 13.27
CA PHE A 243 12.64 -11.89 13.32
C PHE A 243 13.64 -10.90 13.92
N ALA A 244 14.37 -11.34 14.94
CA ALA A 244 15.51 -10.61 15.47
C ALA A 244 16.79 -10.99 14.71
N ILE A 245 17.53 -10.00 14.21
CA ILE A 245 18.65 -10.22 13.26
C ILE A 245 19.77 -11.04 13.91
N ILE A 246 20.14 -10.70 15.15
CA ILE A 246 21.40 -11.15 15.79
C ILE A 246 21.20 -12.29 16.79
N SER A 247 19.97 -12.44 17.33
CA SER A 247 19.68 -13.38 18.40
C SER A 247 19.00 -14.67 17.92
N CYS A 248 18.63 -14.75 16.63
CA CYS A 248 17.84 -15.84 16.04
C CYS A 248 16.56 -16.17 16.83
N LYS A 249 16.07 -15.19 17.59
CA LYS A 249 14.77 -15.24 18.25
C LYS A 249 13.70 -14.87 17.23
N ILE A 250 12.69 -15.71 17.19
CA ILE A 250 11.45 -15.49 16.49
C ILE A 250 10.40 -15.13 17.53
N ILE A 251 9.64 -14.07 17.25
CA ILE A 251 8.44 -13.74 18.00
C ILE A 251 7.24 -13.95 17.09
N TYR A 252 6.22 -14.64 17.56
CA TYR A 252 5.02 -14.89 16.76
C TYR A 252 3.73 -14.71 17.57
N SER A 253 2.65 -14.40 16.87
CA SER A 253 1.31 -14.22 17.43
C SER A 253 0.27 -14.90 16.54
N PHE A 254 -0.72 -15.52 17.18
CA PHE A 254 -1.89 -16.14 16.54
C PHE A 254 -3.17 -15.33 16.72
N ASP A 255 -3.11 -14.26 17.52
CA ASP A 255 -4.28 -13.58 18.07
C ASP A 255 -4.25 -12.07 17.83
N GLU A 256 -3.74 -11.68 16.67
CA GLU A 256 -3.67 -10.29 16.22
C GLU A 256 -2.84 -9.40 17.16
N GLY A 257 -1.71 -9.95 17.63
CA GLY A 257 -0.75 -9.27 18.49
C GLY A 257 -1.25 -9.04 19.92
N LYS A 258 -2.22 -9.83 20.41
CA LYS A 258 -2.64 -9.77 21.82
C LYS A 258 -1.68 -10.54 22.72
N THR A 259 -1.24 -11.71 22.25
CA THR A 259 -0.29 -12.58 22.90
C THR A 259 0.88 -12.87 21.96
N TYR A 260 2.08 -12.82 22.50
CA TYR A 260 3.31 -13.12 21.78
C TYR A 260 4.00 -14.34 22.39
N TYR A 261 4.46 -15.22 21.53
CA TYR A 261 5.25 -16.40 21.87
C TYR A 261 6.64 -16.27 21.26
N ASN A 262 7.62 -16.87 21.92
CA ASN A 262 9.02 -16.82 21.48
C ASN A 262 9.50 -18.22 21.12
N LEU A 263 10.30 -18.30 20.05
CA LEU A 263 11.01 -19.51 19.63
C LEU A 263 12.44 -19.11 19.25
N THR A 264 13.42 -19.94 19.57
CA THR A 264 14.80 -19.75 19.09
C THR A 264 15.05 -20.74 17.96
N ILE A 265 15.54 -20.26 16.81
CA ILE A 265 15.82 -21.10 15.63
C ILE A 265 16.99 -22.04 15.88
N SER A 266 18.02 -21.53 16.54
CA SER A 266 19.31 -22.19 16.73
C SER A 266 19.92 -21.72 18.04
N ASP A 267 20.52 -22.64 18.79
CA ASP A 267 21.31 -22.32 19.98
C ASP A 267 22.69 -21.73 19.62
N LYS A 268 23.05 -21.75 18.33
CA LYS A 268 24.30 -21.17 17.83
C LYS A 268 24.11 -19.69 17.49
N PRO A 269 25.18 -18.88 17.67
CA PRO A 269 25.13 -17.49 17.26
C PRO A 269 25.09 -17.38 15.72
N GLU A 270 23.95 -16.94 15.21
CA GLU A 270 23.64 -16.81 13.79
C GLU A 270 23.15 -15.37 13.48
N ILE A 271 23.25 -14.97 12.22
CA ILE A 271 22.78 -13.68 11.70
C ILE A 271 21.80 -13.97 10.56
N ILE A 272 20.58 -13.47 10.69
CA ILE A 272 19.54 -13.60 9.66
C ILE A 272 19.72 -12.51 8.62
N TYR A 273 19.70 -12.88 7.33
CA TYR A 273 19.77 -11.96 6.20
C TYR A 273 18.44 -11.74 5.51
N LYS A 274 17.63 -12.79 5.35
CA LYS A 274 16.30 -12.69 4.72
C LYS A 274 15.34 -13.74 5.27
N ALA A 275 14.09 -13.36 5.46
CA ALA A 275 12.97 -14.28 5.63
C ALA A 275 12.00 -14.13 4.45
N MET A 276 11.40 -15.23 4.00
CA MET A 276 10.42 -15.22 2.92
C MET A 276 9.35 -16.28 3.14
N THR A 277 8.10 -15.94 2.85
CA THR A 277 7.01 -16.90 2.85
C THR A 277 6.98 -17.61 1.49
N ILE A 278 7.02 -18.94 1.50
CA ILE A 278 6.96 -19.78 0.29
C ILE A 278 5.83 -20.79 0.46
N GLY A 279 5.13 -21.07 -0.65
CA GLY A 279 3.99 -21.98 -0.66
C GLY A 279 2.67 -21.25 -0.43
N LYS A 280 1.59 -22.01 -0.35
CA LYS A 280 0.23 -21.53 -0.08
C LYS A 280 -0.53 -22.58 0.73
N ASN A 281 -1.50 -22.14 1.51
CA ASN A 281 -2.37 -23.01 2.31
C ASN A 281 -1.55 -23.97 3.22
N GLU A 282 -1.84 -25.27 3.19
CA GLU A 282 -1.13 -26.28 3.98
C GLU A 282 0.37 -26.41 3.66
N ASN A 283 0.81 -25.92 2.49
CA ASN A 283 2.22 -25.96 2.07
C ASN A 283 2.98 -24.66 2.39
N GLU A 284 2.33 -23.68 3.02
CA GLU A 284 2.94 -22.39 3.33
C GLU A 284 3.96 -22.52 4.47
N ARG A 285 5.18 -22.05 4.24
CA ARG A 285 6.32 -22.10 5.17
C ARG A 285 7.08 -20.79 5.12
N ILE A 286 7.73 -20.44 6.23
CA ILE A 286 8.67 -19.31 6.24
C ILE A 286 10.08 -19.88 6.09
N PHE A 287 10.77 -19.51 5.02
CA PHE A 287 12.17 -19.84 4.81
C PHE A 287 13.05 -18.70 5.31
N ILE A 288 14.13 -19.07 5.99
CA ILE A 288 15.07 -18.15 6.60
C ILE A 288 16.45 -18.46 6.04
N TYR A 289 17.10 -17.43 5.52
CA TYR A 289 18.46 -17.48 5.01
C TYR A 289 19.35 -16.55 5.83
N GLY A 290 20.53 -17.04 6.19
CA GLY A 290 21.47 -16.32 7.02
C GLY A 290 22.85 -16.96 7.02
N ARG A 291 23.66 -16.59 8.01
CA ARG A 291 24.99 -17.13 8.25
C ARG A 291 25.27 -17.33 9.72
N ASP A 292 26.26 -18.14 10.04
CA ASP A 292 26.86 -18.13 11.37
C ASP A 292 27.53 -16.76 11.68
N ARG A 293 27.69 -16.43 12.96
CA ARG A 293 28.35 -15.18 13.37
C ARG A 293 29.79 -15.10 12.88
N ASP A 294 30.50 -16.23 12.84
CA ASP A 294 31.90 -16.31 12.43
C ASP A 294 32.10 -16.14 10.92
N ALA A 295 31.00 -16.02 10.15
CA ALA A 295 31.00 -15.85 8.69
C ALA A 295 31.58 -17.03 7.91
N THR A 296 31.63 -18.21 8.52
CA THR A 296 32.22 -19.41 7.95
C THR A 296 31.23 -20.26 7.18
N SER A 297 29.94 -20.16 7.47
CA SER A 297 28.92 -20.99 6.84
C SER A 297 27.59 -20.24 6.66
N LEU A 298 27.00 -20.41 5.48
CA LEU A 298 25.63 -20.00 5.20
C LEU A 298 24.67 -21.10 5.67
N PHE A 299 23.49 -20.70 6.13
CA PHE A 299 22.43 -21.65 6.45
C PHE A 299 21.11 -21.23 5.78
N VAL A 300 20.31 -22.25 5.49
CA VAL A 300 18.90 -22.11 5.10
C VAL A 300 18.10 -23.02 6.01
N THR A 301 17.08 -22.47 6.64
CA THR A 301 16.14 -23.21 7.48
C THR A 301 14.72 -22.78 7.17
N HIS A 302 13.73 -23.47 7.73
CA HIS A 302 12.33 -23.12 7.57
C HIS A 302 11.54 -23.30 8.87
N ILE A 303 10.47 -22.53 9.01
CA ILE A 303 9.50 -22.68 10.09
C ILE A 303 8.24 -23.33 9.52
N ASP A 304 7.82 -24.43 10.16
CA ASP A 304 6.61 -25.16 9.85
C ASP A 304 5.58 -25.02 10.98
N PHE A 305 4.53 -24.25 10.72
CA PHE A 305 3.41 -24.07 11.66
C PHE A 305 2.34 -25.16 11.56
N THR A 306 2.39 -26.07 10.58
CA THR A 306 1.33 -27.07 10.36
C THR A 306 1.20 -28.08 11.49
N TYR A 307 2.26 -28.34 12.22
CA TYR A 307 2.21 -29.19 13.42
C TYR A 307 1.29 -28.63 14.52
N MET A 308 1.05 -27.32 14.55
CA MET A 308 0.11 -26.69 15.48
C MET A 308 -1.35 -26.70 14.98
N PHE A 309 -1.57 -26.81 13.67
CA PHE A 309 -2.89 -26.76 13.06
C PHE A 309 -3.24 -28.11 12.44
N LYS A 310 -3.91 -28.96 13.22
CA LYS A 310 -4.19 -30.35 12.84
C LYS A 310 -5.32 -30.54 11.82
N ARG A 311 -5.97 -29.45 11.38
CA ARG A 311 -7.11 -29.51 10.45
C ARG A 311 -7.18 -28.26 9.55
N PRO A 312 -7.74 -28.40 8.33
CA PRO A 312 -8.18 -27.25 7.56
C PRO A 312 -9.34 -26.53 8.26
N CYS A 313 -9.45 -25.22 8.03
CA CYS A 313 -10.57 -24.44 8.52
C CYS A 313 -11.86 -24.81 7.78
N ASP A 314 -12.97 -24.88 8.50
CA ASP A 314 -14.31 -25.05 7.94
C ASP A 314 -15.10 -23.72 8.02
N LYS A 315 -16.33 -23.70 7.48
CA LYS A 315 -17.14 -22.47 7.43
C LYS A 315 -17.42 -21.85 8.81
N THR A 316 -17.45 -22.65 9.87
CA THR A 316 -17.73 -22.19 11.24
C THR A 316 -16.53 -21.48 11.87
N ASP A 317 -15.33 -21.63 11.29
CA ASP A 317 -14.12 -20.93 11.70
C ASP A 317 -14.00 -19.50 11.18
N TYR A 318 -14.95 -19.05 10.36
CA TYR A 318 -14.94 -17.70 9.79
C TYR A 318 -16.10 -16.86 10.31
N THR A 319 -15.91 -15.55 10.25
CA THR A 319 -16.92 -14.53 10.52
C THR A 319 -16.90 -13.49 9.40
N PRO A 320 -18.07 -12.98 8.99
CA PRO A 320 -18.09 -11.88 8.04
C PRO A 320 -17.45 -10.65 8.69
N TRP A 321 -16.51 -10.05 7.98
CA TRP A 321 -15.85 -8.80 8.31
C TRP A 321 -16.13 -7.80 7.20
N THR A 322 -16.30 -6.54 7.56
CA THR A 322 -16.49 -5.45 6.61
C THR A 322 -15.70 -4.25 7.09
N LEU A 323 -15.23 -3.44 6.15
CA LEU A 323 -14.51 -2.22 6.46
C LEU A 323 -15.50 -1.20 7.04
N SER A 324 -15.20 -0.70 8.24
CA SER A 324 -15.93 0.45 8.77
C SER A 324 -15.51 1.72 8.03
N ARG A 325 -16.47 2.33 7.33
CA ARG A 325 -16.38 3.61 6.62
C ARG A 325 -16.77 4.75 7.57
N SER A 326 -16.56 6.00 7.15
CA SER A 326 -16.92 7.21 7.91
C SER A 326 -18.41 7.29 8.31
N ARG A 327 -19.31 6.68 7.53
CA ARG A 327 -20.76 6.61 7.81
C ARG A 327 -21.33 5.19 7.78
N GLY A 328 -20.64 4.23 8.40
CA GLY A 328 -21.13 2.86 8.55
C GLY A 328 -20.32 1.88 7.70
N THR A 329 -20.98 1.09 6.86
CA THR A 329 -20.35 -0.01 6.09
C THR A 329 -20.63 0.06 4.60
N CYS A 330 -21.56 0.94 4.19
CA CYS A 330 -21.93 1.17 2.81
C CYS A 330 -20.87 2.01 2.10
N PHE A 331 -20.56 1.65 0.85
CA PHE A 331 -19.69 2.40 -0.04
C PHE A 331 -20.14 2.19 -1.48
N GLN A 332 -20.43 3.29 -2.18
CA GLN A 332 -20.93 3.30 -3.55
C GLN A 332 -22.17 2.39 -3.72
N GLY A 333 -23.10 2.47 -2.77
CA GLY A 333 -24.34 1.67 -2.77
C GLY A 333 -24.15 0.17 -2.48
N GLN A 334 -22.97 -0.24 -2.01
CA GLN A 334 -22.64 -1.63 -1.71
C GLN A 334 -21.97 -1.82 -0.34
N GLU A 335 -22.38 -2.85 0.39
CA GLU A 335 -21.68 -3.38 1.55
C GLU A 335 -20.96 -4.68 1.17
N VAL A 336 -19.64 -4.66 1.23
CA VAL A 336 -18.81 -5.84 0.94
C VAL A 336 -18.44 -6.52 2.25
N PHE A 337 -18.69 -7.84 2.30
CA PHE A 337 -18.34 -8.69 3.43
C PHE A 337 -17.29 -9.70 3.00
N TYR A 338 -16.23 -9.82 3.78
CA TYR A 338 -15.14 -10.75 3.61
C TYR A 338 -15.15 -11.78 4.73
N TRP A 339 -14.84 -13.05 4.44
CA TRP A 339 -14.75 -14.06 5.49
C TRP A 339 -13.40 -14.00 6.19
N LYS A 340 -13.41 -13.36 7.35
CA LYS A 340 -12.25 -13.29 8.23
C LYS A 340 -12.24 -14.48 9.18
N LYS A 341 -11.12 -15.20 9.22
CA LYS A 341 -10.91 -16.29 10.18
C LYS A 341 -11.04 -15.77 11.61
N LYS A 342 -11.77 -16.49 12.46
CA LYS A 342 -11.90 -16.16 13.88
C LYS A 342 -10.54 -16.27 14.57
N ILE A 343 -10.25 -15.32 15.45
CA ILE A 343 -9.01 -15.26 16.23
C ILE A 343 -8.77 -16.58 17.00
N ASN A 344 -9.81 -17.19 17.55
CA ASN A 344 -9.68 -18.41 18.38
C ASN A 344 -9.71 -19.71 17.57
N SER A 345 -9.86 -19.65 16.24
CA SER A 345 -9.92 -20.84 15.39
C SER A 345 -8.51 -21.34 15.05
N MET A 346 -8.08 -22.40 15.71
CA MET A 346 -6.79 -23.06 15.47
C MET A 346 -6.87 -24.04 14.30
N CYS A 347 -6.91 -23.51 13.08
CA CYS A 347 -6.95 -24.27 11.82
C CYS A 347 -6.13 -23.61 10.69
N ILE A 348 -5.87 -24.35 9.62
CA ILE A 348 -5.20 -23.85 8.40
C ILE A 348 -6.25 -23.24 7.45
N ASP A 349 -6.08 -21.96 7.11
CA ASP A 349 -6.85 -21.25 6.09
C ASP A 349 -6.53 -21.85 4.72
N THR A 350 -7.46 -22.63 4.20
CA THR A 350 -7.38 -23.25 2.86
C THR A 350 -8.00 -22.38 1.78
N HIS A 351 -8.32 -21.11 2.08
CA HIS A 351 -8.97 -20.16 1.19
C HIS A 351 -10.34 -20.61 0.65
N ALA A 352 -10.89 -21.77 1.07
CA ALA A 352 -12.21 -22.24 0.65
C ALA A 352 -13.34 -21.28 1.06
N ALA A 353 -13.10 -20.45 2.08
CA ALA A 353 -14.00 -19.40 2.52
C ALA A 353 -13.71 -18.03 1.89
N SER A 354 -12.71 -17.88 1.00
CA SER A 354 -12.27 -16.57 0.48
C SER A 354 -13.26 -15.83 -0.44
N MET A 355 -14.50 -16.30 -0.58
CA MET A 355 -15.53 -15.60 -1.36
C MET A 355 -16.11 -14.44 -0.56
N ASN A 356 -15.83 -13.21 -0.98
CA ASN A 356 -16.62 -12.07 -0.50
C ASN A 356 -18.09 -12.20 -0.97
N PHE A 357 -18.98 -11.53 -0.27
CA PHE A 357 -20.35 -11.34 -0.75
C PHE A 357 -20.73 -9.88 -0.54
N THR A 358 -21.57 -9.39 -1.44
CA THR A 358 -22.00 -8.00 -1.45
C THR A 358 -23.49 -7.91 -1.17
N LYS A 359 -23.89 -6.92 -0.38
CA LYS A 359 -25.29 -6.54 -0.20
C LYS A 359 -25.49 -5.12 -0.70
N PRO A 360 -26.59 -4.82 -1.42
CA PRO A 360 -26.91 -3.45 -1.77
C PRO A 360 -27.26 -2.66 -0.50
N CYS A 361 -26.92 -1.38 -0.48
CA CYS A 361 -27.30 -0.44 0.57
C CYS A 361 -27.75 0.90 -0.05
N PRO A 362 -28.52 1.72 0.68
CA PRO A 362 -28.90 3.04 0.21
C PRO A 362 -27.66 3.90 -0.06
N CYS A 363 -27.66 4.64 -1.17
CA CYS A 363 -26.58 5.58 -1.45
C CYS A 363 -26.60 6.75 -0.45
N TYR A 364 -25.42 7.17 -0.01
CA TYR A 364 -25.23 8.39 0.77
C TYR A 364 -24.60 9.49 -0.07
N ILE A 365 -24.60 10.73 0.42
CA ILE A 365 -23.99 11.86 -0.30
C ILE A 365 -22.49 11.62 -0.56
N GLU A 366 -21.82 10.87 0.32
CA GLU A 366 -20.43 10.45 0.19
C GLU A 366 -20.19 9.43 -0.93
N ASP A 367 -21.23 8.83 -1.51
CA ASP A 367 -21.08 7.90 -2.64
C ASP A 367 -21.02 8.64 -3.98
N PHE A 368 -21.29 9.94 -4.00
CA PHE A 368 -21.23 10.77 -5.19
C PHE A 368 -19.86 11.46 -5.26
N GLN A 369 -19.19 11.26 -6.38
CA GLN A 369 -17.90 11.88 -6.68
C GLN A 369 -18.08 13.35 -7.09
N TRP A 370 -17.01 14.14 -6.95
CA TRP A 370 -17.00 15.60 -7.13
C TRP A 370 -17.16 16.05 -8.57
#